data_AF-A0A7S0M5R4-F1
#
_entry.id   AF-A0A7S0M5R4-F1
#
_cell.length_a   1.000
_cell.length_b   1.000
_cell.length_c   1.000
_cell.angle_alpha   90.00
_cell.angle_beta   90.00
_cell.angle_gamma   90.00
#
_symmetry.space_group_name_H-M   'P 1'
#
loop_
_entity.id
_entity.type
_entity.pdbx_description
1 polymer ?
#
loop_
_entity_poly.entity_id
_entity_poly.type
_entity_poly.pdbx_seq_one_letter_code
_entity_poly.pdbx_strand_id
1 'polypeptide(L)'
;AISSIISASMCILGISLLYALLRVSLVRPDGMQAHVVPLLLVGYGFGASFVALFMQLGGGIYTKAADVGADMIGKVEAGIPEDDHRNPAVIADLVGDNVGDCAGSMADVFESIAAEIIGTMIHAGVLMKAFDANTQAGYMFFPLMVHSFDLIVSAVGVAVVRASTDTDCEAPLKVMRTAYGVTAG
;
A
#
# COMPACT_ATOMS: atom_id res chain seq x y z
N ALA A 1 8.72 -7.11 0.12
CA ALA A 1 8.24 -7.88 -1.06
C ALA A 1 6.88 -8.54 -0.80
N ILE A 2 6.78 -9.51 0.11
CA ILE A 2 5.52 -10.25 0.32
C ILE A 2 4.40 -9.33 0.80
N SER A 3 4.64 -8.51 1.82
CA SER A 3 3.57 -7.70 2.41
C SER A 3 3.04 -6.60 1.47
N SER A 4 3.90 -5.99 0.66
CA SER A 4 3.49 -5.00 -0.35
C SER A 4 2.69 -5.62 -1.51
N ILE A 5 3.10 -6.79 -2.01
CA ILE A 5 2.36 -7.54 -3.05
C ILE A 5 0.98 -7.95 -2.53
N ILE A 6 0.90 -8.44 -1.28
CA ILE A 6 -0.36 -8.80 -0.65
C ILE A 6 -1.25 -7.56 -0.47
N SER A 7 -0.70 -6.45 0.04
CA SER A 7 -1.46 -5.19 0.22
C SER A 7 -2.05 -4.68 -1.09
N ALA A 8 -1.23 -4.56 -2.14
CA ALA A 8 -1.68 -4.10 -3.45
C ALA A 8 -2.69 -5.07 -4.08
N SER A 9 -2.46 -6.39 -4.01
CA SER A 9 -3.41 -7.39 -4.54
C SER A 9 -4.75 -7.38 -3.79
N MET A 10 -4.74 -7.25 -2.46
CA MET A 10 -5.96 -7.09 -1.66
C MET A 10 -6.72 -5.80 -2.03
N CYS A 11 -6.01 -4.70 -2.31
CA CYS A 11 -6.64 -3.45 -2.72
C CYS A 11 -7.37 -3.60 -4.06
N ILE A 12 -6.68 -4.14 -5.08
CA ILE A 12 -7.25 -4.36 -6.42
C ILE A 12 -8.43 -5.33 -6.34
N LEU A 13 -8.29 -6.43 -5.60
CA LEU A 13 -9.37 -7.39 -5.39
C LEU A 13 -10.56 -6.78 -4.65
N GLY A 14 -10.32 -5.99 -3.61
CA GLY A 14 -11.36 -5.31 -2.82
C GLY A 14 -12.20 -4.35 -3.67
N ILE A 15 -11.53 -3.51 -4.46
CA ILE A 15 -12.19 -2.57 -5.38
C ILE A 15 -12.96 -3.32 -6.47
N SER A 16 -12.34 -4.33 -7.08
CA SER A 16 -12.97 -5.13 -8.14
C SER A 16 -14.21 -5.87 -7.65
N LEU A 17 -14.12 -6.49 -6.46
CA LEU A 17 -15.21 -7.21 -5.83
C LEU A 17 -16.35 -6.25 -5.47
N LEU A 18 -16.04 -5.13 -4.82
CA LEU A 18 -17.04 -4.14 -4.43
C LEU A 18 -17.74 -3.54 -5.66
N TYR A 19 -16.99 -3.22 -6.72
CA TYR A 19 -17.56 -2.76 -7.99
C TYR A 19 -18.52 -3.81 -8.57
N ALA A 20 -18.11 -5.08 -8.64
CA ALA A 20 -18.94 -6.16 -9.17
C ALA A 20 -20.23 -6.35 -8.34
N LEU A 21 -20.12 -6.32 -7.01
CA LEU A 21 -21.26 -6.42 -6.11
C LEU A 21 -22.24 -5.25 -6.26
N LEU A 22 -21.73 -4.01 -6.31
CA LEU A 22 -22.55 -2.82 -6.52
C LEU A 22 -23.22 -2.84 -7.89
N ARG A 23 -22.51 -3.28 -8.94
CA ARG A 23 -23.06 -3.44 -10.29
C ARG A 23 -24.23 -4.43 -10.30
N VAL A 24 -24.06 -5.62 -9.75
CA VAL A 24 -25.11 -6.66 -9.74
C VAL A 24 -26.30 -6.23 -8.88
N SER A 25 -26.05 -5.56 -7.74
CA SER A 25 -27.10 -5.22 -6.77
C SER A 25 -27.92 -3.99 -7.18
N LEU A 26 -27.28 -2.96 -7.75
CA LEU A 26 -27.85 -1.62 -7.92
C LEU A 26 -28.06 -1.21 -9.38
N VAL A 27 -27.35 -1.80 -10.34
CA VAL A 27 -27.52 -1.51 -11.77
C VAL A 27 -28.60 -2.44 -12.33
N ARG A 28 -29.84 -1.96 -12.32
CA ARG A 28 -31.01 -2.59 -12.95
C ARG A 28 -31.40 -1.83 -14.23
N PRO A 29 -32.21 -2.42 -15.14
CA PRO A 29 -32.67 -1.75 -16.36
C PRO A 29 -33.37 -0.40 -16.12
N ASP A 30 -34.07 -0.24 -14.98
CA ASP A 30 -34.69 1.00 -14.51
C ASP A 30 -33.92 1.67 -13.35
N GLY A 31 -32.67 1.25 -13.11
CA GLY A 31 -31.86 1.61 -11.93
C GLY A 31 -30.75 2.63 -12.21
N MET A 32 -29.74 2.66 -11.35
CA MET A 32 -28.60 3.56 -11.52
C MET A 32 -27.76 3.18 -12.75
N GLN A 33 -27.31 4.20 -13.49
CA GLN A 33 -26.40 4.02 -14.61
C GLN A 33 -25.02 3.56 -14.12
N ALA A 34 -24.38 2.67 -14.88
CA ALA A 34 -23.08 2.07 -14.52
C ALA A 34 -21.97 3.11 -14.27
N HIS A 35 -22.07 4.30 -14.86
CA HIS A 35 -21.12 5.38 -14.69
C HIS A 35 -21.13 6.03 -13.30
N VAL A 36 -22.18 5.81 -12.50
CA VAL A 36 -22.31 6.35 -11.13
C VAL A 36 -21.67 5.41 -10.10
N VAL A 37 -21.46 4.14 -10.44
CA VAL A 37 -20.90 3.14 -9.52
C VAL A 37 -19.53 3.55 -8.95
N PRO A 38 -18.58 4.12 -9.70
CA PRO A 38 -17.32 4.62 -9.14
C PRO A 38 -17.48 5.69 -8.05
N LEU A 39 -18.53 6.50 -8.12
CA LEU A 39 -18.78 7.51 -7.09
C LEU A 39 -19.14 6.86 -5.74
N LEU A 40 -19.77 5.69 -5.77
CA LEU A 40 -20.06 4.92 -4.56
C LEU A 40 -18.79 4.28 -3.98
N LEU A 41 -17.78 4.00 -4.81
CA LEU A 41 -16.49 3.48 -4.36
C LEU A 41 -15.69 4.52 -3.57
N VAL A 42 -16.04 5.81 -3.62
CA VAL A 42 -15.43 6.83 -2.74
C VAL A 42 -15.52 6.43 -1.27
N GLY A 43 -16.59 5.74 -0.86
CA GLY A 43 -16.70 5.20 0.50
C GLY A 43 -15.62 4.18 0.86
N TYR A 44 -15.17 3.37 -0.10
CA TYR A 44 -14.04 2.45 0.09
C TYR A 44 -12.72 3.21 0.28
N GLY A 45 -12.45 4.18 -0.60
CA GLY A 45 -11.26 5.04 -0.48
C GLY A 45 -11.24 5.79 0.85
N PHE A 46 -12.37 6.40 1.23
CA PHE A 46 -12.52 7.08 2.51
C PHE A 46 -12.26 6.14 3.71
N GLY A 47 -12.80 4.92 3.69
CA GLY A 47 -12.56 3.93 4.72
C GLY A 47 -11.09 3.52 4.81
N ALA A 48 -10.44 3.34 3.66
CA ALA A 48 -9.01 3.05 3.58
C ALA A 48 -8.18 4.19 4.20
N SER A 49 -8.44 5.44 3.82
CA SER A 49 -7.73 6.61 4.36
C SER A 49 -7.98 6.81 5.85
N PHE A 50 -9.21 6.57 6.31
CA PHE A 50 -9.53 6.67 7.73
C PHE A 50 -8.73 5.67 8.57
N VAL A 51 -8.68 4.40 8.15
CA VAL A 51 -7.92 3.37 8.86
C VAL A 51 -6.41 3.63 8.75
N ALA A 52 -5.91 4.01 7.58
CA ALA A 52 -4.50 4.34 7.37
C ALA A 52 -4.04 5.49 8.27
N LEU A 53 -4.84 6.55 8.40
CA LEU A 53 -4.55 7.66 9.29
C LEU A 53 -4.33 7.22 10.75
N PHE A 54 -5.18 6.34 11.28
CA PHE A 54 -5.00 5.84 12.65
C PHE A 54 -3.82 4.87 12.78
N MET A 55 -3.56 4.03 11.79
CA MET A 55 -2.42 3.12 11.83
C MET A 55 -1.09 3.87 11.74
N GLN A 56 -0.98 4.88 10.88
CA GLN A 56 0.23 5.69 10.74
C GLN A 56 0.49 6.56 11.98
N LEU A 57 -0.53 7.28 12.48
CA LEU A 57 -0.38 8.12 13.67
C LEU A 57 -0.17 7.27 14.92
N GLY A 58 -0.98 6.23 15.12
CA GLY A 58 -0.89 5.36 16.29
C GLY A 58 0.42 4.57 16.32
N GLY A 59 0.78 3.94 15.21
CA GLY A 59 2.03 3.20 15.07
C GLY A 59 3.25 4.11 15.15
N GLY A 60 3.22 5.27 14.48
CA GLY A 60 4.30 6.26 14.46
C GLY A 60 4.58 6.86 15.83
N ILE A 61 3.54 7.19 16.60
CA ILE A 61 3.70 7.67 17.99
C ILE A 61 4.29 6.56 18.86
N TYR A 62 3.79 5.33 18.72
CA TYR A 62 4.25 4.20 19.51
C TYR A 62 5.74 3.88 19.24
N THR A 63 6.15 3.72 17.97
CA THR A 63 7.56 3.45 17.62
C THR A 63 8.46 4.58 18.09
N LYS A 64 8.15 5.84 17.76
CA LYS A 64 9.07 6.94 18.09
C LYS A 64 9.16 7.22 19.59
N ALA A 65 8.10 7.01 20.36
CA ALA A 65 8.18 7.12 21.81
C ALA A 65 9.04 6.01 22.43
N ALA A 66 8.95 4.79 21.89
CA ALA A 66 9.73 3.66 22.37
C ALA A 66 11.21 3.75 21.98
N ASP A 67 11.50 4.01 20.70
CA ASP A 67 12.82 4.23 20.11
C ASP A 67 13.61 5.31 20.87
N VAL A 68 13.05 6.53 20.97
CA VAL A 68 13.69 7.64 21.68
C VAL A 68 13.88 7.33 23.17
N GLY A 69 12.93 6.64 23.80
CA GLY A 69 13.03 6.24 25.21
C GLY A 69 14.12 5.19 25.45
N ALA A 70 14.20 4.18 24.58
CA ALA A 70 15.17 3.11 24.65
C ALA A 70 16.59 3.65 24.42
N ASP A 71 16.76 4.50 23.41
CA ASP A 71 18.05 5.07 23.04
C ASP A 71 18.58 6.08 24.06
N MET A 72 17.74 7.00 24.52
CA MET A 72 18.18 8.03 25.47
C MET A 72 18.61 7.41 26.80
N ILE A 73 17.82 6.49 27.35
CA ILE A 73 18.14 5.86 28.64
C ILE A 73 19.25 4.80 28.48
N GLY A 74 19.21 4.01 27.41
CA GLY A 74 20.18 2.95 27.17
C GLY A 74 21.56 3.51 26.78
N LYS A 75 21.63 4.17 25.62
CA LYS A 75 22.90 4.62 25.03
C LYS A 75 23.48 5.84 25.76
N VAL A 76 22.65 6.84 26.06
CA VAL A 76 23.14 8.14 26.56
C VAL A 76 23.33 8.15 28.07
N GLU A 77 22.38 7.61 28.84
CA GLU A 77 22.42 7.66 30.31
C GLU A 77 23.13 6.44 30.94
N ALA A 78 22.72 5.22 30.57
CA ALA A 78 23.27 3.99 31.14
C ALA A 78 24.56 3.51 30.45
N GLY A 79 24.87 4.04 29.26
CA GLY A 79 26.04 3.65 28.47
C GLY A 79 26.02 2.19 28.02
N ILE A 80 24.83 1.58 27.93
CA ILE A 80 24.67 0.22 27.41
C ILE A 80 24.45 0.25 25.88
N PRO A 81 24.79 -0.83 25.16
CA PRO A 81 24.55 -0.92 23.73
C PRO A 81 23.07 -0.72 23.35
N GLU A 82 22.87 -0.39 22.07
CA GLU A 82 21.57 -0.47 21.39
C GLU A 82 20.97 -1.87 21.49
N ASP A 83 19.65 -1.96 21.58
CA ASP A 83 18.90 -3.23 21.67
C ASP A 83 19.36 -4.19 22.79
N ASP A 84 19.98 -3.64 23.83
CA ASP A 84 20.48 -4.45 24.93
C ASP A 84 19.32 -5.03 25.75
N HIS A 85 19.36 -6.34 25.99
CA HIS A 85 18.33 -7.08 26.72
C HIS A 85 18.06 -6.59 28.16
N ARG A 86 18.96 -5.79 28.75
CA ARG A 86 18.79 -5.18 30.07
C ARG A 86 17.89 -3.95 30.02
N ASN A 87 17.70 -3.36 28.85
CA ASN A 87 16.83 -2.22 28.66
C ASN A 87 15.37 -2.69 28.44
N PRO A 88 14.46 -2.43 29.39
CA PRO A 88 13.08 -2.89 29.28
C PRO A 88 12.31 -2.24 28.11
N ALA A 89 12.78 -1.09 27.60
CA ALA A 89 12.15 -0.39 26.49
C ALA A 89 12.36 -1.06 25.13
N VAL A 90 13.37 -1.94 24.99
CA VAL A 90 13.72 -2.60 23.71
C VAL A 90 12.57 -3.47 23.17
N ILE A 91 11.77 -4.09 24.04
CA ILE A 91 10.59 -4.84 23.58
C ILE A 91 9.58 -3.88 22.95
N ALA A 92 9.37 -2.71 23.55
CA ALA A 92 8.43 -1.72 23.00
C ALA A 92 8.96 -1.15 21.68
N ASP A 93 10.27 -0.97 21.55
CA ASP A 93 10.92 -0.47 20.33
C ASP A 93 10.72 -1.45 19.16
N LEU A 94 11.09 -2.72 19.36
CA LEU A 94 10.93 -3.78 18.35
C LEU A 94 9.47 -4.05 17.98
N VAL A 95 8.54 -3.90 18.93
CA VAL A 95 7.09 -3.93 18.63
C VAL A 95 6.71 -2.70 17.81
N GLY A 96 7.26 -1.54 18.15
CA GLY A 96 7.06 -0.30 17.43
C GLY A 96 7.44 -0.39 15.97
N ASP A 97 8.59 -0.97 15.63
CA ASP A 97 9.02 -1.16 14.24
C ASP A 97 8.02 -1.99 13.42
N ASN A 98 7.40 -3.00 14.05
CA ASN A 98 6.39 -3.80 13.37
C ASN A 98 5.06 -3.03 13.20
N VAL A 99 4.64 -2.28 14.21
CA VAL A 99 3.35 -1.57 14.22
C VAL A 99 3.40 -0.28 13.39
N GLY A 100 4.45 0.53 13.55
CA GLY A 100 4.66 1.76 12.81
C GLY A 100 5.24 1.50 11.43
N ASP A 101 6.49 1.03 11.38
CA ASP A 101 7.26 1.02 10.13
C ASP A 101 6.78 -0.05 9.16
N CYS A 102 6.25 -1.19 9.63
CA CYS A 102 5.65 -2.20 8.77
C CYS A 102 4.14 -1.99 8.55
N ALA A 103 3.31 -2.05 9.60
CA ALA A 103 1.86 -2.02 9.43
C ALA A 103 1.35 -0.64 8.98
N GLY A 104 1.89 0.45 9.55
CA GLY A 104 1.58 1.81 9.13
C GLY A 104 1.96 2.08 7.68
N SER A 105 3.16 1.68 7.27
CA SER A 105 3.60 1.83 5.87
C SER A 105 2.75 1.01 4.89
N MET A 106 2.33 -0.22 5.25
CA MET A 106 1.41 -1.00 4.41
C MET A 106 0.05 -0.34 4.23
N ALA A 107 -0.48 0.26 5.31
CA ALA A 107 -1.76 0.95 5.29
C ALA A 107 -1.73 2.20 4.40
N ASP A 108 -0.61 2.94 4.46
CA ASP A 108 -0.34 4.10 3.61
C ASP A 108 -0.33 3.72 2.12
N VAL A 109 0.42 2.67 1.76
CA VAL A 109 0.47 2.19 0.37
C VAL A 109 -0.90 1.71 -0.11
N PHE A 110 -1.66 1.00 0.74
CA PHE A 110 -3.01 0.54 0.41
C PHE A 110 -3.95 1.70 0.11
N GLU A 111 -3.92 2.73 0.96
CA GLU A 111 -4.72 3.94 0.85
C GLU A 111 -4.44 4.67 -0.46
N SER A 112 -3.16 4.88 -0.78
CA SER A 112 -2.76 5.61 -1.97
C SER A 112 -3.17 4.89 -3.26
N ILE A 113 -2.97 3.57 -3.32
CA ILE A 113 -3.42 2.75 -4.47
C ILE A 113 -4.96 2.80 -4.60
N ALA A 114 -5.68 2.72 -3.48
CA ALA A 114 -7.13 2.79 -3.50
C ALA A 114 -7.63 4.13 -4.03
N ALA A 115 -7.05 5.23 -3.53
CA ALA A 115 -7.40 6.58 -3.93
C ALA A 115 -7.10 6.83 -5.42
N GLU A 116 -5.95 6.37 -5.92
CA GLU A 116 -5.56 6.48 -7.33
C GLU A 116 -6.54 5.73 -8.25
N ILE A 117 -6.84 4.46 -7.95
CA ILE A 117 -7.76 3.65 -8.74
C ILE A 117 -9.14 4.31 -8.78
N ILE A 118 -9.70 4.63 -7.61
CA ILE A 118 -11.06 5.17 -7.50
C ILE A 118 -11.14 6.55 -8.17
N GLY A 119 -10.15 7.42 -7.94
CA GLY A 119 -10.09 8.74 -8.57
C GLY A 119 -10.07 8.64 -10.09
N THR A 120 -9.25 7.73 -10.64
CA THR A 120 -9.16 7.49 -12.09
C THR A 120 -10.46 6.91 -12.64
N MET A 121 -11.11 5.98 -11.94
CA MET A 121 -12.41 5.41 -12.33
C MET A 121 -13.51 6.48 -12.40
N ILE A 122 -13.56 7.39 -11.42
CA ILE A 122 -14.52 8.49 -11.39
C ILE A 122 -14.24 9.44 -12.56
N HIS A 123 -12.97 9.79 -12.78
CA HIS A 123 -12.56 10.67 -13.87
C HIS A 123 -12.96 10.10 -15.23
N ALA A 124 -12.67 8.81 -15.48
CA ALA A 124 -13.09 8.10 -16.69
C ALA A 124 -14.62 8.06 -16.83
N GLY A 125 -15.35 7.80 -15.74
CA GLY A 125 -16.81 7.76 -15.72
C GLY A 125 -17.45 9.11 -16.11
N VAL A 126 -16.81 10.23 -15.78
CA VAL A 126 -17.30 11.58 -16.11
C VAL A 126 -16.88 12.02 -17.51
N LEU A 127 -15.61 11.86 -17.89
CA LEU A 127 -15.10 12.31 -19.19
C LEU A 127 -15.68 11.51 -20.35
N MET A 128 -15.88 10.20 -20.16
CA MET A 128 -16.29 9.30 -21.25
C MET A 128 -17.82 9.20 -21.41
N LYS A 129 -18.61 10.11 -20.78
CA LYS A 129 -20.08 10.11 -20.89
C LYS A 129 -20.62 10.29 -22.31
N ALA A 130 -19.87 10.97 -23.17
CA ALA A 130 -20.27 11.22 -24.56
C ALA A 130 -19.95 10.04 -25.50
N PHE A 131 -19.23 9.03 -25.01
CA PHE A 131 -18.84 7.85 -25.77
C PHE A 131 -19.82 6.70 -25.54
N ASP A 132 -19.72 5.65 -26.35
CA ASP A 132 -20.54 4.46 -26.17
C ASP A 132 -20.23 3.75 -24.83
N ALA A 133 -21.19 2.97 -24.36
CA ALA A 133 -21.11 2.31 -23.05
C ALA A 133 -19.94 1.30 -22.95
N ASN A 134 -19.52 0.66 -24.06
CA ASN A 134 -18.40 -0.28 -24.04
C ASN A 134 -17.07 0.47 -23.92
N THR A 135 -16.91 1.54 -24.68
CA THR A 135 -15.73 2.41 -24.61
C THR A 135 -15.61 3.02 -23.21
N GLN A 136 -16.70 3.56 -22.66
CA GLN A 136 -16.71 4.12 -21.31
C GLN A 136 -16.32 3.08 -20.24
N ALA A 137 -16.82 1.85 -20.35
CA ALA A 137 -16.46 0.78 -19.42
C ALA A 137 -14.96 0.41 -19.54
N GLY A 138 -14.40 0.38 -20.74
CA GLY A 138 -12.97 0.13 -20.96
C GLY A 138 -12.07 1.09 -20.20
N TYR A 139 -12.32 2.41 -20.32
CA TYR A 139 -11.56 3.42 -19.59
C TYR A 139 -11.76 3.37 -18.07
N MET A 140 -12.91 2.90 -17.61
CA MET A 140 -13.17 2.72 -16.18
C MET A 140 -12.37 1.54 -15.60
N PHE A 141 -12.15 0.45 -16.34
CA PHE A 141 -11.33 -0.68 -15.88
C PHE A 141 -9.83 -0.49 -16.11
N PHE A 142 -9.44 0.50 -16.92
CA PHE A 142 -8.05 0.80 -17.22
C PHE A 142 -7.12 0.88 -15.98
N PRO A 143 -7.42 1.64 -14.90
CA PRO A 143 -6.53 1.70 -13.74
C PRO A 143 -6.35 0.35 -13.04
N LEU A 144 -7.39 -0.50 -13.01
CA LEU A 144 -7.30 -1.85 -12.43
C LEU A 144 -6.36 -2.75 -13.26
N MET A 145 -6.38 -2.61 -14.59
CA MET A 145 -5.46 -3.34 -15.46
C MET A 145 -4.02 -2.88 -15.25
N VAL A 146 -3.78 -1.56 -15.19
CA VAL A 146 -2.44 -0.99 -14.96
C VAL A 146 -1.84 -1.54 -13.67
N HIS A 147 -2.54 -1.42 -12.54
CA HIS A 147 -2.01 -1.94 -11.27
C HIS A 147 -1.89 -3.48 -11.22
N SER A 148 -2.68 -4.20 -12.02
CA SER A 148 -2.48 -5.65 -12.17
C SER A 148 -1.17 -5.97 -12.89
N PHE A 149 -0.77 -5.16 -13.88
CA PHE A 149 0.55 -5.26 -14.52
C PHE A 149 1.67 -4.83 -13.58
N ASP A 150 1.47 -3.78 -12.78
CA ASP A 150 2.45 -3.33 -11.79
C ASP A 150 2.85 -4.44 -10.82
N LEU A 151 1.90 -5.28 -10.40
CA LEU A 151 2.17 -6.46 -9.56
C LEU A 151 3.09 -7.47 -10.26
N ILE A 152 2.89 -7.69 -11.56
CA ILE A 152 3.71 -8.63 -12.34
C ILE A 152 5.13 -8.06 -12.51
N VAL A 153 5.23 -6.80 -12.91
CA VAL A 153 6.53 -6.10 -13.08
C VAL A 153 7.29 -6.06 -11.75
N SER A 154 6.60 -5.74 -10.66
CA SER A 154 7.18 -5.74 -9.30
C SER A 154 7.64 -7.14 -8.87
N ALA A 155 6.88 -8.19 -9.19
CA ALA A 155 7.28 -9.58 -8.90
C ALA A 155 8.55 -9.97 -9.67
N VAL A 156 8.67 -9.56 -10.95
CA VAL A 156 9.88 -9.78 -11.74
C VAL A 156 11.06 -9.01 -11.15
N GLY A 157 10.89 -7.73 -10.79
CA GLY A 157 11.93 -6.93 -10.16
C GLY A 157 12.45 -7.53 -8.86
N VAL A 158 11.55 -8.03 -8.02
CA VAL A 158 11.92 -8.77 -6.79
C VAL A 158 12.67 -10.06 -7.11
N ALA A 159 12.25 -10.81 -8.14
CA ALA A 159 12.88 -12.08 -8.53
C ALA A 159 14.32 -11.90 -9.09
N VAL A 160 14.62 -10.72 -9.66
CA VAL A 160 15.97 -10.39 -10.15
C VAL A 160 16.95 -10.11 -9.01
N VAL A 161 16.44 -9.68 -7.84
CA VAL A 161 17.28 -9.47 -6.66
C VAL A 161 17.75 -10.80 -6.08
N ARG A 162 19.06 -11.02 -6.06
CA ARG A 162 19.70 -12.12 -5.36
C ARG A 162 20.52 -11.57 -4.21
N ALA A 163 20.27 -12.07 -3.00
CA ALA A 163 21.15 -11.84 -1.87
C ALA A 163 22.41 -12.71 -2.07
N SER A 164 23.56 -12.10 -2.30
CA SER A 164 24.84 -12.81 -2.23
C SER A 164 25.21 -12.98 -0.76
N THR A 165 25.36 -14.22 -0.30
CA THR A 165 25.83 -14.56 1.06
C THR A 165 27.34 -14.40 1.23
N ASP A 166 28.04 -13.95 0.19
CA ASP A 166 29.50 -13.91 0.18
C ASP A 166 30.06 -12.59 0.75
N THR A 167 31.25 -12.70 1.33
CA THR A 167 31.92 -11.71 2.19
C THR A 167 32.29 -10.38 1.51
N ASP A 168 32.10 -10.27 0.20
CA ASP A 168 32.13 -9.02 -0.56
C ASP A 168 30.68 -8.52 -0.76
N CYS A 169 30.11 -7.95 0.31
CA CYS A 169 28.78 -7.38 0.27
C CYS A 169 28.76 -6.22 -0.74
N GLU A 170 28.15 -6.43 -1.92
CA GLU A 170 27.69 -5.29 -2.71
C GLU A 170 26.84 -4.40 -1.80
N ALA A 171 27.12 -3.10 -1.78
CA ALA A 171 26.38 -2.16 -0.95
C ALA A 171 24.87 -2.41 -1.13
N PRO A 172 24.09 -2.66 -0.06
CA PRO A 172 22.67 -3.02 -0.16
C PRO A 172 21.86 -2.05 -1.03
N LEU A 173 22.26 -0.78 -1.01
CA LEU A 173 21.76 0.29 -1.87
C LEU A 173 21.91 0.01 -3.37
N LYS A 174 23.04 -0.56 -3.80
CA LYS A 174 23.29 -0.92 -5.21
C LYS A 174 22.31 -2.01 -5.66
N VAL A 175 22.12 -3.03 -4.84
CA VAL A 175 21.18 -4.14 -5.11
C VAL A 175 19.74 -3.62 -5.18
N MET A 176 19.34 -2.75 -4.24
CA MET A 176 18.02 -2.11 -4.25
C MET A 176 17.82 -1.23 -5.50
N ARG A 177 18.84 -0.49 -5.94
CA ARG A 177 18.78 0.31 -7.18
C ARG A 177 18.63 -0.54 -8.43
N THR A 178 19.27 -1.70 -8.51
CA THR A 178 19.08 -2.63 -9.64
C THR A 178 17.64 -3.11 -9.71
N ALA A 179 17.03 -3.48 -8.57
CA ALA A 179 15.62 -3.87 -8.52
C ALA A 179 14.72 -2.74 -9.04
N TYR A 180 14.93 -1.52 -8.54
CA TYR A 180 14.19 -0.33 -8.95
C TYR A 180 14.34 -0.05 -10.45
N GLY A 181 15.56 -0.17 -10.99
CA GLY A 181 15.84 0.05 -12.41
C GLY A 181 15.14 -0.96 -13.32
N VAL A 182 14.96 -2.20 -12.87
CA VAL A 182 14.20 -3.23 -13.62
C VAL A 182 12.70 -3.00 -13.57
N THR A 183 12.19 -2.45 -12.47
CA THR A 183 10.74 -2.18 -12.33
C THR A 183 10.31 -0.88 -12.99
N ALA A 184 11.18 0.12 -13.06
CA ALA A 184 10.86 1.46 -13.55
C ALA A 184 11.33 1.74 -14.99
N GLY A 185 12.25 0.92 -15.52
CA GLY A 185 12.79 1.04 -16.88
C GLY A 185 12.04 0.17 -17.89
#